data_AF-A0A5C7K519-F1
#
_entry.id   AF-A0A5C7K519-F1
#
_cell.length_a   1.000
_cell.length_b   1.000
_cell.length_c   1.000
_cell.angle_alpha   90.00
_cell.angle_beta   90.00
_cell.angle_gamma   90.00
#
_symmetry.space_group_name_H-M   'P 1'
#
loop_
_entity.id
_entity.type
_entity.pdbx_description
1 polymer ?
#
loop_
_entity_poly.entity_id
_entity_poly.type
_entity_poly.pdbx_seq_one_letter_code
_entity_poly.pdbx_strand_id
1 'polypeptide(L)'
;MNRPWPAGQRERSDFPRFGLLQFAHRFPAETARRELRIVGAVANELVVDDALAGLPWVEQVSDFHCVTTWSRRGLRWGGVRFADFYERVLVPQAKPQTAATTFILRGQDGARTTMQLEDLLAPDVLIATMLDGEPLSVAHGAPLRLVAPAHYGYKSVKHLSRIKICSDESKFRPAAFRFMDHPRARVAAEERGRGVPGWLLRHLYRPLVAPTARRFAKAMEDCRDA
;
A
#
# COMPACT_ATOMS: atom_id res chain seq x y z
N MET A 1 -6.45 26.29 -0.18
CA MET A 1 -7.83 26.06 0.31
C MET A 1 -7.85 24.77 1.10
N ASN A 2 -8.32 24.80 2.35
CA ASN A 2 -8.23 23.67 3.27
C ASN A 2 -9.32 22.64 2.92
N ARG A 3 -8.97 21.62 2.12
CA ARG A 3 -9.92 20.57 1.72
C ARG A 3 -10.51 19.93 2.98
N PRO A 4 -11.82 19.72 3.09
CA PRO A 4 -12.40 19.08 4.27
C PRO A 4 -11.82 17.67 4.43
N TRP A 5 -11.65 17.22 5.68
CA TRP A 5 -11.22 15.86 5.97
C TRP A 5 -12.21 14.85 5.39
N PRO A 6 -11.74 13.70 4.89
CA PRO A 6 -12.64 12.60 4.62
C PRO A 6 -13.41 12.23 5.89
N ALA A 7 -14.66 11.81 5.70
CA ALA A 7 -15.56 11.61 6.81
C ALA A 7 -15.01 10.63 7.86
N GLY A 8 -15.11 11.05 9.12
CA GLY A 8 -14.62 10.30 10.26
C GLY A 8 -13.10 10.33 10.47
N GLN A 9 -12.32 11.05 9.67
CA GLN A 9 -10.86 11.17 9.85
C GLN A 9 -10.49 12.25 10.88
N ARG A 10 -9.38 12.01 11.59
CA ARG A 10 -8.74 12.97 12.51
C ARG A 10 -7.28 13.14 12.13
N GLU A 11 -6.82 14.38 12.07
CA GLU A 11 -5.42 14.67 11.80
C GLU A 11 -4.50 14.15 12.90
N ARG A 12 -3.34 13.67 12.50
CA ARG A 12 -2.19 13.44 13.35
C ARG A 12 -1.01 14.29 12.90
N SER A 13 -0.32 14.88 13.88
CA SER A 13 0.92 15.63 13.67
C SER A 13 2.13 14.73 13.43
N ASP A 14 2.00 13.42 13.67
CA ASP A 14 3.01 12.40 13.40
C ASP A 14 2.55 11.42 12.31
N PHE A 15 3.50 10.63 11.78
CA PHE A 15 3.23 9.54 10.85
C PHE A 15 3.82 8.24 11.39
N PRO A 16 3.13 7.50 12.27
CA PRO A 16 3.68 6.30 12.85
C PRO A 16 3.66 5.11 11.87
N ARG A 17 4.55 4.14 12.09
CA ARG A 17 4.36 2.79 11.53
C ARG A 17 3.05 2.23 12.09
N PHE A 18 2.16 1.78 11.22
CA PHE A 18 0.82 1.33 11.60
C PHE A 18 0.33 0.23 10.65
N GLY A 19 -0.49 -0.68 11.16
CA GLY A 19 -1.05 -1.80 10.40
C GLY A 19 -1.75 -2.81 11.31
N LEU A 20 -1.96 -4.03 10.79
CA LEU A 20 -2.46 -5.14 11.61
C LEU A 20 -1.35 -5.65 12.53
N LEU A 21 -1.67 -5.91 13.80
CA LEU A 21 -0.70 -6.25 14.84
C LEU A 21 0.13 -7.51 14.53
N GLN A 22 -0.39 -8.45 13.74
CA GLN A 22 0.35 -9.63 13.31
C GLN A 22 1.61 -9.31 12.47
N PHE A 23 1.69 -8.11 11.90
CA PHE A 23 2.85 -7.63 11.14
C PHE A 23 3.78 -6.73 11.97
N ALA A 24 3.49 -6.47 13.25
CA ALA A 24 4.26 -5.53 14.06
C ALA A 24 5.74 -5.92 14.19
N HIS A 25 6.04 -7.21 14.42
CA HIS A 25 7.42 -7.72 14.53
C HIS A 25 7.92 -8.38 13.24
N ARG A 26 7.33 -8.05 12.09
CA ARG A 26 7.81 -8.52 10.79
C ARG A 26 8.49 -7.37 10.07
N PHE A 27 9.70 -7.62 9.60
CA PHE A 27 10.57 -6.62 8.98
C PHE A 27 11.04 -7.12 7.62
N PRO A 28 11.39 -6.21 6.69
CA PRO A 28 12.02 -6.59 5.43
C PRO A 28 13.38 -7.24 5.70
N ALA A 29 13.75 -8.22 4.87
CA ALA A 29 15.09 -8.79 4.90
C ALA A 29 16.10 -7.90 4.16
N GLU A 30 15.62 -7.05 3.24
CA GLU A 30 16.43 -6.18 2.39
C GLU A 30 15.77 -4.80 2.30
N THR A 31 16.57 -3.74 2.44
CA THR A 31 16.10 -2.35 2.54
C THR A 31 16.73 -1.40 1.53
N ALA A 32 17.75 -1.86 0.79
CA ALA A 32 18.48 -1.09 -0.21
C ALA A 32 18.16 -1.54 -1.64
N ARG A 33 18.15 -2.85 -1.92
CA ARG A 33 17.85 -3.37 -3.28
C ARG A 33 16.39 -3.21 -3.64
N ARG A 34 16.11 -2.65 -4.82
CA ARG A 34 14.77 -2.40 -5.35
C ARG A 34 14.26 -3.58 -6.17
N GLU A 35 14.46 -4.78 -5.65
CA GLU A 35 14.09 -6.01 -6.32
C GLU A 35 12.57 -6.18 -6.30
N LEU A 36 11.99 -6.47 -7.46
CA LEU A 36 10.57 -6.75 -7.60
C LEU A 36 10.31 -8.00 -8.43
N ARG A 37 9.58 -8.95 -7.83
CA ARG A 37 9.14 -10.16 -8.53
C ARG A 37 7.79 -9.95 -9.21
N ILE A 38 7.73 -10.20 -10.51
CA ILE A 38 6.51 -10.10 -11.32
C ILE A 38 6.07 -11.51 -11.71
N VAL A 39 4.82 -11.86 -11.40
CA VAL A 39 4.29 -13.22 -11.58
C VAL A 39 2.84 -13.24 -12.06
N GLY A 40 2.32 -14.44 -12.33
CA GLY A 40 0.91 -14.67 -12.65
C GLY A 40 0.65 -14.62 -14.15
N ALA A 41 -0.19 -13.71 -14.60
CA ALA A 41 -0.57 -13.56 -16.01
C ALA A 41 0.53 -12.90 -16.88
N VAL A 42 1.77 -13.39 -16.76
CA VAL A 42 2.95 -12.95 -17.51
C VAL A 42 3.53 -14.10 -18.31
N ALA A 43 4.24 -13.81 -19.40
CA ALA A 43 4.85 -14.83 -20.26
C ALA A 43 5.81 -15.73 -19.48
N ASN A 44 6.70 -15.12 -18.70
CA ASN A 44 7.60 -15.76 -17.76
C ASN A 44 7.57 -15.03 -16.42
N GLU A 45 7.62 -15.75 -15.29
CA GLU A 45 7.87 -15.09 -14.01
C GLU A 45 9.28 -14.50 -14.04
N LEU A 46 9.42 -13.24 -13.61
CA LEU A 46 10.71 -12.55 -13.61
C LEU A 46 10.97 -11.79 -12.32
N VAL A 47 12.24 -11.55 -12.07
CA VAL A 47 12.76 -10.74 -10.97
C VAL A 47 13.49 -9.55 -11.59
N VAL A 48 13.11 -8.34 -11.20
CA VAL A 48 13.73 -7.09 -11.67
C VAL A 48 14.50 -6.48 -10.51
N ASP A 49 15.83 -6.44 -10.58
CA ASP A 49 16.72 -6.06 -9.46
C ASP A 49 16.63 -4.56 -9.08
N ASP A 50 16.60 -3.67 -10.08
CA ASP A 50 16.22 -2.27 -9.89
C ASP A 50 14.97 -1.98 -10.72
N ALA A 51 13.82 -2.34 -10.15
CA ALA A 51 12.53 -2.29 -10.83
C ALA A 51 12.13 -0.90 -11.37
N LEU A 52 12.79 0.16 -10.91
CA LEU A 52 12.48 1.53 -11.26
C LEU A 52 13.54 2.19 -12.16
N ALA A 53 14.61 1.48 -12.51
CA ALA A 53 15.71 2.03 -13.31
C ALA A 53 15.24 2.55 -14.67
N GLY A 54 15.66 3.78 -15.01
CA GLY A 54 15.34 4.41 -16.30
C GLY A 54 13.88 4.87 -16.48
N LEU A 55 13.03 4.75 -15.45
CA LEU A 55 11.65 5.24 -15.50
C LEU A 55 11.55 6.71 -15.07
N PRO A 56 10.55 7.47 -15.58
CA PRO A 56 10.33 8.85 -15.15
C PRO A 56 10.07 8.94 -13.65
N TRP A 57 10.87 9.75 -12.97
CA TRP A 57 10.74 10.00 -11.54
C TRP A 57 9.92 11.26 -11.28
N VAL A 58 9.08 11.23 -10.25
CA VAL A 58 8.21 12.34 -9.86
C VAL A 58 8.19 12.52 -8.35
N GLU A 59 7.92 13.75 -7.92
CA GLU A 59 7.45 14.04 -6.56
C GLU A 59 5.98 14.39 -6.56
N GLN A 60 5.28 13.99 -5.50
CA GLN A 60 3.94 14.46 -5.24
C GLN A 60 3.74 14.69 -3.74
N VAL A 61 2.91 15.68 -3.41
CA VAL A 61 2.40 15.85 -2.06
C VAL A 61 1.02 15.22 -2.00
N SER A 62 0.82 14.26 -1.10
CA SER A 62 -0.47 13.59 -0.93
C SER A 62 -0.76 13.25 0.52
N ASP A 63 -2.05 13.19 0.85
CA ASP A 63 -2.51 12.83 2.18
C ASP A 63 -2.57 11.32 2.35
N PHE A 64 -2.38 10.87 3.59
CA PHE A 64 -2.57 9.48 3.99
C PHE A 64 -3.80 9.36 4.89
N HIS A 65 -4.66 8.40 4.58
CA HIS A 65 -5.88 8.13 5.35
C HIS A 65 -5.91 6.70 5.86
N CYS A 66 -5.95 6.52 7.18
CA CYS A 66 -6.09 5.20 7.78
C CYS A 66 -7.57 4.80 7.88
N VAL A 67 -7.86 3.51 7.64
CA VAL A 67 -9.20 2.95 7.84
C VAL A 67 -9.64 3.04 9.31
N THR A 68 -8.70 3.16 10.25
CA THR A 68 -8.96 3.30 11.70
C THR A 68 -9.15 4.74 12.17
N THR A 69 -9.54 5.66 11.27
CA THR A 69 -10.01 7.03 11.58
C THR A 69 -8.96 8.10 11.90
N TRP A 70 -7.70 7.87 11.52
CA TRP A 70 -6.66 8.91 11.57
C TRP A 70 -6.06 9.19 10.19
N SER A 71 -5.56 10.39 9.98
CA SER A 71 -4.95 10.84 8.73
C SER A 71 -3.74 11.72 8.96
N ARG A 72 -2.86 11.78 7.96
CA ARG A 72 -1.67 12.63 7.94
C ARG A 72 -1.64 13.39 6.62
N ARG A 73 -1.53 14.72 6.69
CA ARG A 73 -1.47 15.60 5.53
C ARG A 73 -0.07 15.85 5.03
N GLY A 74 0.01 16.24 3.77
CA GLY A 74 1.19 16.92 3.24
C GLY A 74 2.44 16.04 3.17
N LEU A 75 2.30 14.73 3.02
CA LEU A 75 3.43 13.82 2.87
C LEU A 75 3.99 13.98 1.46
N ARG A 76 5.28 14.34 1.34
CA ARG A 76 5.97 14.47 0.07
C ARG A 76 6.57 13.13 -0.32
N TRP A 77 5.97 12.43 -1.26
CA TRP A 77 6.45 11.16 -1.78
C TRP A 77 7.26 11.38 -3.04
N GLY A 78 8.33 10.62 -3.21
CA GLY A 78 9.12 10.57 -4.43
C GLY A 78 9.24 9.13 -4.95
N GLY A 79 9.09 8.95 -6.26
CA GLY A 79 9.14 7.63 -6.89
C GLY A 79 8.72 7.63 -8.35
N VAL A 80 8.23 6.48 -8.81
CA VAL A 80 7.75 6.30 -10.18
C VAL A 80 6.24 6.10 -10.15
N ARG A 81 5.51 6.72 -11.08
CA ARG A 81 4.06 6.47 -11.22
C ARG A 81 3.82 5.03 -11.59
N PHE A 82 2.84 4.39 -10.95
CA PHE A 82 2.51 3.01 -11.26
C PHE A 82 2.08 2.86 -12.73
N ALA A 83 1.43 3.86 -13.32
CA ALA A 83 1.11 3.88 -14.76
C ALA A 83 2.36 3.80 -15.65
N ASP A 84 3.40 4.57 -15.36
CA ASP A 84 4.66 4.54 -16.12
C ASP A 84 5.38 3.19 -15.96
N PHE A 85 5.37 2.62 -14.74
CA PHE A 85 5.88 1.28 -14.48
C PHE A 85 5.06 0.19 -15.20
N TYR A 86 3.74 0.31 -15.19
CA TYR A 86 2.85 -0.64 -15.86
C TYR A 86 3.13 -0.69 -17.36
N GLU A 87 3.14 0.46 -18.04
CA GLU A 87 3.36 0.56 -19.48
C GLU A 87 4.76 0.11 -19.90
N ARG A 88 5.80 0.47 -19.13
CA ARG A 88 7.20 0.24 -19.54
C ARG A 88 7.78 -1.07 -19.03
N VAL A 89 7.23 -1.64 -17.96
CA VAL A 89 7.77 -2.86 -17.31
C VAL A 89 6.77 -4.01 -17.34
N LEU A 90 5.49 -3.78 -17.04
CA LEU A 90 4.52 -4.88 -16.94
C LEU A 90 3.92 -5.28 -18.30
N VAL A 91 3.51 -4.31 -19.13
CA VAL A 91 2.93 -4.57 -20.46
C VAL A 91 3.86 -5.41 -21.35
N PRO A 92 5.19 -5.12 -21.43
CA PRO A 92 6.11 -5.94 -22.22
C PRO A 92 6.23 -7.39 -21.75
N GLN A 93 5.85 -7.69 -20.50
CA GLN A 93 5.95 -9.02 -19.88
C GLN A 93 4.61 -9.75 -19.86
N ALA A 94 3.50 -9.07 -20.14
CA ALA A 94 2.14 -9.62 -20.09
C ALA A 94 1.91 -10.62 -21.23
N LYS A 95 1.05 -11.62 -21.02
CA LYS A 95 0.67 -12.53 -22.12
C LYS A 95 -0.28 -11.82 -23.09
N PRO A 96 -0.21 -12.09 -24.41
CA PRO A 96 -0.98 -11.39 -25.46
C PRO A 96 -2.53 -11.37 -25.35
N GLN A 97 -3.15 -12.01 -24.35
CA GLN A 97 -4.61 -12.11 -24.20
C GLN A 97 -5.09 -11.88 -22.75
N THR A 98 -4.27 -11.30 -21.87
CA THR A 98 -4.65 -11.19 -20.45
C THR A 98 -5.56 -9.99 -20.23
N ALA A 99 -6.87 -10.23 -20.14
CA ALA A 99 -7.87 -9.30 -19.58
C ALA A 99 -7.70 -9.14 -18.05
N ALA A 100 -6.46 -9.15 -17.55
CA ALA A 100 -6.17 -9.15 -16.13
C ALA A 100 -6.40 -7.76 -15.54
N THR A 101 -7.50 -7.62 -14.81
CA THR A 101 -7.88 -6.37 -14.16
C THR A 101 -7.40 -6.30 -12.72
N THR A 102 -6.92 -7.38 -12.13
CA THR A 102 -6.60 -7.42 -10.68
C THR A 102 -5.15 -7.75 -10.40
N PHE A 103 -4.59 -7.01 -9.44
CA PHE A 103 -3.21 -7.13 -9.01
C PHE A 103 -3.15 -7.48 -7.53
N ILE A 104 -2.34 -8.48 -7.18
CA ILE A 104 -1.99 -8.78 -5.80
C ILE A 104 -0.60 -8.19 -5.54
N LEU A 105 -0.52 -7.31 -4.56
CA LEU A 105 0.71 -6.66 -4.13
C LEU A 105 1.12 -7.26 -2.79
N ARG A 106 2.39 -7.65 -2.66
CA ARG A 106 2.92 -8.28 -1.45
C ARG A 106 4.21 -7.60 -0.98
N GLY A 107 4.26 -7.35 0.32
CA GLY A 107 5.42 -6.86 1.05
C GLY A 107 6.36 -8.00 1.49
N GLN A 108 7.63 -7.67 1.74
CA GLN A 108 8.62 -8.61 2.30
C GLN A 108 8.19 -9.14 3.68
N ASP A 109 7.49 -8.32 4.47
CA ASP A 109 6.91 -8.66 5.78
C ASP A 109 5.70 -9.63 5.70
N GLY A 110 5.32 -10.02 4.48
CA GLY A 110 4.20 -10.91 4.19
C GLY A 110 2.84 -10.21 4.14
N ALA A 111 2.76 -8.90 4.39
CA ALA A 111 1.54 -8.15 4.17
C ALA A 111 1.17 -8.18 2.69
N ARG A 112 -0.12 -8.25 2.39
CA ARG A 112 -0.60 -8.30 1.01
C ARG A 112 -1.95 -7.63 0.86
N THR A 113 -2.20 -7.12 -0.34
CA THR A 113 -3.48 -6.51 -0.70
C THR A 113 -3.80 -6.77 -2.17
N THR A 114 -5.05 -6.54 -2.54
CA THR A 114 -5.51 -6.52 -3.93
C THR A 114 -5.92 -5.13 -4.37
N MET A 115 -5.65 -4.78 -5.62
CA MET A 115 -6.15 -3.57 -6.26
C MET A 115 -6.55 -3.85 -7.70
N GLN A 116 -7.52 -3.07 -8.20
CA GLN A 116 -7.86 -3.09 -9.62
C GLN A 116 -6.84 -2.28 -10.42
N LEU A 117 -6.67 -2.65 -11.67
CA LEU A 117 -5.80 -1.96 -12.61
C LEU A 117 -6.24 -0.49 -12.77
N GLU A 118 -7.54 -0.23 -12.92
CA GLU A 118 -8.08 1.13 -12.98
C GLU A 118 -7.66 2.01 -11.79
N ASP A 119 -7.63 1.43 -10.58
CA ASP A 119 -7.23 2.15 -9.37
C ASP A 119 -5.71 2.36 -9.32
N LEU A 120 -4.94 1.39 -9.81
CA LEU A 120 -3.48 1.46 -9.86
C LEU A 120 -2.97 2.40 -10.96
N LEU A 121 -3.71 2.57 -12.04
CA LEU A 121 -3.39 3.50 -13.13
C LEU A 121 -3.80 4.96 -12.82
N ALA A 122 -4.37 5.22 -11.65
CA ALA A 122 -4.66 6.59 -11.23
C ALA A 122 -3.36 7.43 -11.19
N PRO A 123 -3.42 8.71 -11.58
CA PRO A 123 -2.23 9.54 -11.83
C PRO A 123 -1.39 9.82 -10.59
N ASP A 124 -1.96 9.67 -9.39
CA ASP A 124 -1.34 9.90 -8.09
C ASP A 124 -0.90 8.60 -7.38
N VAL A 125 -0.93 7.46 -8.07
CA VAL A 125 -0.43 6.19 -7.54
C VAL A 125 1.04 6.02 -7.88
N LEU A 126 1.87 5.85 -6.84
CA LEU A 126 3.32 5.71 -6.96
C LEU A 126 3.82 4.36 -6.44
N ILE A 127 4.91 3.90 -7.04
CA ILE A 127 5.89 3.06 -6.37
C ILE A 127 6.96 4.02 -5.82
N ALA A 128 6.84 4.35 -4.54
CA ALA A 128 7.67 5.32 -3.85
C ALA A 128 8.98 4.70 -3.33
N THR A 129 10.04 5.50 -3.37
CA THR A 129 11.36 5.24 -2.79
C THR A 129 11.79 6.31 -1.79
N MET A 130 11.10 7.45 -1.78
CA MET A 130 11.39 8.60 -0.92
C MET A 130 10.15 9.06 -0.15
N LEU A 131 10.36 9.59 1.05
CA LEU A 131 9.38 10.30 1.85
C LEU A 131 10.03 11.53 2.50
N ASP A 132 9.40 12.68 2.32
CA ASP A 132 9.80 13.98 2.87
C ASP A 132 11.23 14.40 2.52
N GLY A 133 11.75 13.95 1.37
CA GLY A 133 13.09 14.26 0.87
C GLY A 133 14.16 13.26 1.29
N GLU A 134 13.80 12.26 2.10
CA GLU A 134 14.70 11.19 2.56
C GLU A 134 14.32 9.84 1.93
N PRO A 135 15.27 8.90 1.79
CA PRO A 135 14.96 7.52 1.46
C PRO A 135 13.93 6.94 2.43
N LEU A 136 13.04 6.06 1.94
CA LEU A 136 12.10 5.38 2.82
C LEU A 136 12.84 4.66 3.94
N SER A 137 12.38 4.85 5.17
CA SER A 137 12.84 4.05 6.30
C SER A 137 12.11 2.70 6.34
N VAL A 138 12.62 1.78 7.15
CA VAL A 138 11.93 0.51 7.45
C VAL A 138 10.50 0.76 7.97
N ALA A 139 10.30 1.77 8.82
CA ALA A 139 8.97 2.11 9.33
C ALA A 139 7.98 2.50 8.22
N HIS A 140 8.49 3.10 7.15
CA HIS A 140 7.71 3.65 6.05
C HIS A 140 7.69 2.81 4.78
N GLY A 141 8.42 1.70 4.75
CA GLY A 141 8.27 0.66 3.74
C GLY A 141 9.43 0.52 2.77
N ALA A 142 10.65 0.87 3.17
CA ALA A 142 11.86 0.64 2.37
C ALA A 142 11.95 -0.80 1.80
N PRO A 143 12.53 -1.02 0.61
CA PRO A 143 13.04 -0.01 -0.33
C PRO A 143 11.94 0.55 -1.24
N LEU A 144 10.83 -0.17 -1.39
CA LEU A 144 9.73 0.15 -2.28
C LEU A 144 8.40 0.14 -1.53
N ARG A 145 7.58 1.16 -1.75
CA ARG A 145 6.23 1.23 -1.19
C ARG A 145 5.23 1.63 -2.26
N LEU A 146 4.08 0.94 -2.30
CA LEU A 146 2.94 1.49 -3.01
C LEU A 146 2.34 2.68 -2.23
N VAL A 147 2.06 3.77 -2.91
CA VAL A 147 1.32 4.92 -2.39
C VAL A 147 0.07 5.11 -3.25
N ALA A 148 -1.12 4.96 -2.67
CA ALA A 148 -2.40 5.15 -3.35
C ALA A 148 -3.31 6.09 -2.53
N PRO A 149 -3.23 7.43 -2.74
CA PRO A 149 -3.86 8.43 -1.86
C PRO A 149 -5.39 8.36 -1.79
N ALA A 150 -6.05 7.96 -2.88
CA ALA A 150 -7.51 7.78 -2.92
C ALA A 150 -8.01 6.59 -2.08
N HIS A 151 -7.10 5.74 -1.57
CA HIS A 151 -7.40 4.49 -0.87
C HIS A 151 -6.95 4.51 0.59
N TYR A 152 -7.61 3.73 1.44
CA TYR A 152 -7.16 3.59 2.82
C TYR A 152 -5.78 2.94 2.91
N GLY A 153 -5.00 3.37 3.89
CA GLY A 153 -3.56 3.15 3.97
C GLY A 153 -3.06 1.70 3.97
N TYR A 154 -3.92 0.71 4.22
CA TYR A 154 -3.53 -0.70 4.09
C TYR A 154 -3.45 -1.18 2.63
N LYS A 155 -4.01 -0.43 1.66
CA LYS A 155 -3.78 -0.64 0.22
C LYS A 155 -2.37 -0.18 -0.21
N SER A 156 -1.81 0.81 0.49
CA SER A 156 -0.44 1.32 0.29
C SER A 156 0.61 0.39 0.92
N VAL A 157 0.82 -0.78 0.29
CA VAL A 157 1.71 -1.87 0.74
C VAL A 157 3.15 -1.38 0.95
N LYS A 158 3.70 -1.68 2.13
CA LYS A 158 5.09 -1.44 2.50
C LYS A 158 5.99 -2.59 2.04
N HIS A 159 7.28 -2.31 1.85
CA HIS A 159 8.29 -3.32 1.53
C HIS A 159 7.92 -4.13 0.27
N LEU A 160 7.33 -3.47 -0.73
CA LEU A 160 6.80 -4.09 -1.92
C LEU A 160 7.89 -4.94 -2.60
N SER A 161 7.62 -6.23 -2.74
CA SER A 161 8.57 -7.22 -3.28
C SER A 161 7.98 -8.13 -4.34
N ARG A 162 6.65 -8.18 -4.45
CA ARG A 162 5.98 -8.98 -5.48
C ARG A 162 4.70 -8.35 -5.99
N ILE A 163 4.56 -8.33 -7.31
CA ILE A 163 3.33 -7.99 -8.03
C ILE A 163 2.86 -9.24 -8.78
N LYS A 164 1.65 -9.69 -8.49
CA LYS A 164 1.02 -10.80 -9.20
C LYS A 164 -0.17 -10.30 -10.02
N ILE A 165 -0.09 -10.50 -11.33
CA ILE A 165 -1.15 -10.17 -12.28
C ILE A 165 -2.17 -11.32 -12.30
N CYS A 166 -3.45 -11.02 -12.09
CA CYS A 166 -4.52 -12.02 -12.02
C CYS A 166 -5.63 -11.70 -13.03
N SER A 167 -6.06 -12.72 -13.77
CA SER A 167 -7.24 -12.68 -14.63
C SER A 167 -8.56 -13.01 -13.91
N ASP A 168 -8.48 -13.51 -12.67
CA ASP A 168 -9.63 -13.98 -11.90
C ASP A 168 -9.45 -13.66 -10.41
N GLU A 169 -10.30 -12.76 -9.90
CA GLU A 169 -10.35 -12.32 -8.51
C GLU A 169 -10.73 -13.43 -7.52
N SER A 170 -11.48 -14.43 -7.97
CA SER A 170 -12.06 -15.47 -7.09
C SER A 170 -10.96 -16.27 -6.38
N LYS A 171 -9.77 -16.38 -6.99
CA LYS A 171 -8.61 -17.14 -6.49
C LYS A 171 -7.88 -16.48 -5.32
N PHE A 172 -8.20 -15.24 -4.97
CA PHE A 172 -7.54 -14.54 -3.85
C PHE A 172 -8.36 -14.48 -2.56
N ARG A 173 -9.66 -14.81 -2.59
CA ARG A 173 -10.53 -14.60 -1.42
C ARG A 173 -10.41 -15.78 -0.47
N PRO A 174 -9.75 -15.68 0.71
CA PRO A 174 -9.91 -16.71 1.72
C PRO A 174 -11.37 -16.70 2.17
N ALA A 175 -11.99 -17.88 2.30
CA ALA A 175 -13.38 -18.00 2.73
C ALA A 175 -13.60 -17.41 4.14
N ALA A 176 -12.59 -17.52 5.01
CA ALA A 176 -12.56 -16.86 6.31
C ALA A 176 -12.35 -15.35 6.14
N PHE A 177 -13.21 -14.53 6.76
CA PHE A 177 -13.15 -13.06 6.83
C PHE A 177 -13.69 -12.25 5.63
N ARG A 178 -14.65 -12.77 4.84
CA ARG A 178 -15.33 -12.00 3.75
C ARG A 178 -15.97 -10.67 4.20
N PHE A 179 -16.30 -10.49 5.49
CA PHE A 179 -16.85 -9.23 6.02
C PHE A 179 -15.78 -8.13 6.21
N MET A 180 -14.51 -8.52 6.42
CA MET A 180 -13.36 -7.61 6.50
C MET A 180 -12.72 -7.36 5.12
N ASP A 181 -13.19 -8.04 4.07
CA ASP A 181 -12.72 -7.84 2.70
C ASP A 181 -13.31 -6.54 2.13
N HIS A 182 -12.44 -5.70 1.57
CA HIS A 182 -12.77 -4.36 1.13
C HIS A 182 -12.41 -4.25 -0.36
N PRO A 183 -13.40 -4.22 -1.26
CA PRO A 183 -13.15 -4.42 -2.69
C PRO A 183 -12.19 -3.39 -3.26
N ARG A 184 -12.45 -2.09 -3.04
CA ARG A 184 -11.57 -1.02 -3.54
C ARG A 184 -10.88 -0.25 -2.40
N ALA A 185 -11.62 0.04 -1.32
CA ALA A 185 -11.17 0.81 -0.15
C ALA A 185 -11.05 2.31 -0.38
N ARG A 186 -11.93 2.86 -1.20
CA ARG A 186 -11.95 4.28 -1.57
C ARG A 186 -12.33 5.15 -0.38
N VAL A 187 -11.48 6.14 -0.10
CA VAL A 187 -11.63 7.05 1.03
C VAL A 187 -12.87 7.92 0.88
N ALA A 188 -13.11 8.43 -0.33
CA ALA A 188 -14.25 9.32 -0.63
C ALA A 188 -15.61 8.62 -0.50
N ALA A 189 -15.65 7.30 -0.70
CA ALA A 189 -16.86 6.49 -0.60
C ALA A 189 -17.01 5.82 0.79
N GLU A 190 -16.12 6.13 1.74
CA GLU A 190 -16.11 5.53 3.08
C GLU A 190 -16.13 4.00 3.10
N GLU A 191 -15.43 3.36 2.16
CA GLU A 191 -15.38 1.91 2.02
C GLU A 191 -14.53 1.25 3.12
N ARG A 192 -15.04 1.23 4.37
CA ARG A 192 -14.37 0.74 5.58
C ARG A 192 -14.69 -0.72 5.93
N GLY A 193 -15.65 -1.35 5.25
CA GLY A 193 -16.24 -2.64 5.64
C GLY A 193 -17.28 -3.16 4.65
N ARG A 194 -17.48 -4.48 4.61
CA ARG A 194 -18.67 -5.09 4.01
C ARG A 194 -19.67 -5.41 5.11
N GLY A 195 -20.93 -5.07 4.91
CA GLY A 195 -22.03 -5.46 5.79
C GLY A 195 -22.16 -4.68 7.10
N VAL A 196 -21.23 -3.78 7.43
CA VAL A 196 -21.34 -2.87 8.57
C VAL A 196 -21.26 -1.42 8.09
N PRO A 197 -22.20 -0.54 8.48
CA PRO A 197 -22.14 0.87 8.12
C PRO A 197 -20.83 1.52 8.57
N GLY A 198 -20.21 2.32 7.70
CA GLY A 198 -18.93 2.97 7.96
C GLY A 198 -18.93 3.81 9.24
N TRP A 199 -20.03 4.51 9.53
CA TRP A 199 -20.17 5.32 10.74
C TRP A 199 -20.00 4.51 12.04
N LEU A 200 -20.49 3.27 12.08
CA LEU A 200 -20.37 2.38 13.25
C LEU A 200 -18.92 1.90 13.42
N LEU A 201 -18.27 1.50 12.32
CA LEU A 201 -16.86 1.08 12.33
C LEU A 201 -15.93 2.20 12.82
N ARG A 202 -16.25 3.47 12.56
CA ARG A 202 -15.46 4.61 13.08
C ARG A 202 -15.35 4.56 14.60
N HIS A 203 -16.45 4.27 15.30
CA HIS A 203 -16.48 4.24 16.76
C HIS A 203 -15.73 3.03 17.31
N LEU A 204 -15.83 1.87 16.64
CA LEU A 204 -15.14 0.65 17.04
C LEU A 204 -13.61 0.74 16.83
N TYR A 205 -13.15 1.37 15.75
CA TYR A 205 -11.71 1.42 15.44
C TYR A 205 -10.94 2.50 16.18
N ARG A 206 -11.57 3.63 16.49
CA ARG A 206 -10.91 4.80 17.10
C ARG A 206 -10.10 4.48 18.37
N PRO A 207 -10.62 3.72 19.37
CA PRO A 207 -9.85 3.42 20.57
C PRO A 207 -8.61 2.55 20.30
N LEU A 208 -8.55 1.86 19.15
CA LEU A 208 -7.43 0.99 18.78
C LEU A 208 -6.23 1.74 18.22
N VAL A 209 -6.35 3.03 17.87
CA VAL A 209 -5.27 3.79 17.20
C VAL A 209 -4.05 3.96 18.10
N ALA A 210 -4.21 4.57 19.27
CA ALA A 210 -3.11 4.81 20.21
C ALA A 210 -2.41 3.51 20.68
N PRO A 211 -3.12 2.44 21.11
CA PRO A 211 -2.44 1.20 21.52
C PRO A 211 -1.74 0.52 20.35
N THR A 212 -2.34 0.51 19.15
CA THR A 212 -1.70 -0.08 17.96
C THR A 212 -0.41 0.67 17.60
N ALA A 213 -0.45 2.01 17.56
CA ALA A 213 0.74 2.82 17.28
C ALA A 213 1.87 2.56 18.29
N ARG A 214 1.55 2.46 19.59
CA ARG A 214 2.52 2.12 20.64
C ARG A 214 3.14 0.74 20.46
N ARG A 215 2.35 -0.28 20.06
CA ARG A 215 2.88 -1.63 19.80
C ARG A 215 3.84 -1.66 18.61
N PHE A 216 3.53 -0.91 17.55
CA PHE A 216 4.45 -0.78 16.41
C PHE A 216 5.71 0.03 16.75
N ALA A 217 5.60 1.07 17.58
CA ALA A 217 6.75 1.82 18.06
C ALA A 217 7.69 0.92 18.89
N LYS A 218 7.14 0.18 19.85
CA LYS A 218 7.91 -0.80 20.63
C LYS A 218 8.58 -1.85 19.74
N ALA A 219 7.87 -2.41 18.76
CA ALA A 219 8.48 -3.36 17.84
C ALA A 219 9.65 -2.77 17.03
N MET A 220 9.60 -1.47 16.70
CA MET A 220 10.72 -0.78 16.04
C MET A 220 11.92 -0.57 16.96
N GLU A 221 11.69 -0.33 18.26
CA GLU A 221 12.75 -0.25 19.27
C GLU A 221 13.41 -1.63 19.43
N ASP A 222 12.62 -2.67 19.67
CA ASP A 222 13.10 -4.05 19.81
C ASP A 222 13.94 -4.52 18.61
N CYS A 223 13.64 -4.04 17.39
CA CYS A 223 14.37 -4.38 16.17
C CYS A 223 15.71 -3.62 16.02
N ARG A 224 15.85 -2.44 16.63
CA ARG A 224 17.10 -1.67 16.61
C ARG A 224 18.12 -2.21 17.60
N ASP A 225 17.63 -2.82 18.69
CA ASP A 225 18.42 -3.36 19.77
C ASP A 225 18.83 -4.83 19.56
N ALA A 226 18.39 -5.46 18.45
CA ALA A 226 18.65 -6.85 18.08
C ALA A 226 19.71 -6.96 16.98
#